data_AF-A0AAN6N8U0-F1
#
_entry.id   AF-A0AAN6N8U0-F1
#
_cell.length_a   1.000
_cell.length_b   1.000
_cell.length_c   1.000
_cell.angle_alpha   90.00
_cell.angle_beta   90.00
_cell.angle_gamma   90.00
#
_symmetry.space_group_name_H-M   'P 1'
#
loop_
_entity.id
_entity.type
_entity.pdbx_description
1 polymer ?
#
loop_
_entity_poly.entity_id
_entity_poly.type
_entity_poly.pdbx_seq_one_letter_code
_entity_poly.pdbx_strand_id
1 'polypeptide(L)'
;MLPTNKCQVPQPKPIMYLRPTILCGNPSSSTFLIQSSCHHESHMRIPRPCVRLAPCGYVRAKFCLSIISPHSQVPSTTKSGIVIMASSVPCLQRLQAPVRRSLARAVAAPLVNSASSSRTYATIPTPPSSSSSTSQPSSPSASKPRPTYFKDTSVAPFSEFLPDASAPLTPSEAYTLRTAEVGPAGRKRTITRLPEWLKTPIPTAGKNANFAKIKADLRGLNLHTVCEEARCPNIGECWGGSNKAAATATIMLMGDTCTRGCRFCSVKTSRAPPPLDPHEPEHTAEALARWGLGYVVLTSVDRDDLADGGARHFAETIRKIKQKKPTLLVEALTGDFAGDLDMVRIVAESGLDVYAHNVETVENLTPYVRDRKATFRQSLAVLEHVKKVRGQEGIITKTSIMLGLGETEDEIWEALRELRKVDVDVVTFGQYMRPTKRHLKVEKYVTPDEFELWRQRALDLGFLYCASGPLVRSSYKAGEAFIENVLRKRAEEKAMSASSLGQSVAVEEGSRESL
;
A
#
# COMPACT_ATOMS: atom_id res chain seq x y z
N MET A 1 25.78 -54.07 -24.95
CA MET A 1 24.34 -54.32 -25.15
C MET A 1 23.56 -53.12 -24.62
N LEU A 2 22.88 -52.41 -25.53
CA LEU A 2 21.68 -51.53 -25.43
C LEU A 2 21.48 -50.57 -24.22
N PRO A 3 20.79 -49.42 -24.42
CA PRO A 3 20.81 -48.54 -25.59
C PRO A 3 20.87 -47.03 -25.22
N THR A 4 21.33 -46.25 -26.18
CA THR A 4 21.19 -44.79 -26.27
C THR A 4 19.79 -44.42 -26.74
N ASN A 5 19.16 -43.40 -26.14
CA ASN A 5 17.98 -42.76 -26.72
C ASN A 5 18.17 -41.25 -26.82
N LYS A 6 18.09 -40.79 -28.07
CA LYS A 6 18.30 -39.43 -28.55
C LYS A 6 17.11 -38.53 -28.19
N CYS A 7 17.42 -37.30 -27.79
CA CYS A 7 16.46 -36.20 -27.69
C CYS A 7 15.84 -35.89 -29.07
N GLN A 8 14.51 -35.93 -29.15
CA GLN A 8 13.74 -35.37 -30.26
C GLN A 8 13.30 -33.95 -29.90
N VAL A 9 13.72 -32.99 -30.70
CA VAL A 9 13.26 -31.60 -30.68
C VAL A 9 11.95 -31.52 -31.48
N PRO A 10 10.85 -30.97 -30.94
CA PRO A 10 9.62 -30.78 -31.70
C PRO A 10 9.71 -29.55 -32.61
N GLN A 11 9.42 -29.75 -33.90
CA GLN A 11 9.28 -28.71 -34.92
C GLN A 11 8.02 -27.86 -34.69
N PRO A 12 8.04 -26.53 -34.95
CA PRO A 12 6.87 -25.68 -34.82
C PRO A 12 5.89 -25.89 -35.99
N LYS A 13 4.59 -26.05 -35.67
CA LYS A 13 3.51 -26.09 -36.67
C LYS A 13 3.16 -24.68 -37.16
N PRO A 14 2.86 -24.48 -38.45
CA PRO A 14 2.52 -23.17 -39.00
C PRO A 14 1.12 -22.69 -38.55
N ILE A 15 1.04 -21.42 -38.19
CA ILE A 15 -0.17 -20.69 -37.78
C ILE A 15 -0.92 -20.26 -39.05
N MET A 16 -2.14 -20.77 -39.25
CA MET A 16 -3.08 -20.23 -40.24
C MET A 16 -3.69 -18.93 -39.70
N TYR A 17 -3.48 -17.83 -40.41
CA TYR A 17 -4.20 -16.57 -40.19
C TYR A 17 -5.52 -16.60 -40.98
N LEU A 18 -6.64 -16.68 -40.28
CA LEU A 18 -7.96 -16.38 -40.84
C LEU A 18 -8.17 -14.85 -40.82
N ARG A 19 -8.19 -14.23 -41.99
CA ARG A 19 -8.63 -12.83 -42.18
C ARG A 19 -10.17 -12.78 -42.19
N PRO A 20 -10.82 -11.86 -41.45
CA PRO A 20 -12.22 -11.55 -41.66
C PRO A 20 -12.39 -10.64 -42.89
N THR A 21 -13.18 -11.11 -43.84
CA THR A 21 -13.65 -10.36 -45.02
C THR A 21 -14.72 -9.36 -44.57
N ILE A 22 -14.49 -8.07 -44.75
CA ILE A 22 -15.52 -7.03 -44.59
C ILE A 22 -16.07 -6.70 -45.98
N LEU A 23 -17.35 -7.03 -46.18
CA LEU A 23 -18.18 -6.56 -47.29
C LEU A 23 -18.60 -5.11 -47.00
N CYS A 24 -18.10 -4.16 -47.78
CA CYS A 24 -18.67 -2.81 -47.85
C CYS A 24 -19.31 -2.61 -49.22
N GLY A 25 -20.61 -2.34 -49.21
CA GLY A 25 -21.38 -1.90 -50.38
C GLY A 25 -21.06 -0.46 -50.75
N ASN A 26 -21.07 -0.21 -52.06
CA ASN A 26 -21.06 1.11 -52.70
C ASN A 26 -22.39 1.85 -52.43
N PRO A 27 -22.41 3.19 -52.49
CA PRO A 27 -22.72 3.81 -53.78
C PRO A 27 -21.96 5.10 -54.14
N SER A 28 -21.60 5.14 -55.43
CA SER A 28 -21.76 6.23 -56.40
C SER A 28 -21.07 7.60 -56.24
N SER A 29 -20.25 7.88 -57.27
CA SER A 29 -20.05 9.19 -57.94
C SER A 29 -19.18 10.21 -57.18
N SER A 30 -18.01 10.65 -57.65
CA SER A 30 -17.82 11.32 -58.95
C SER A 30 -16.31 11.55 -59.22
N THR A 31 -15.88 11.17 -60.43
CA THR A 31 -15.09 12.02 -61.36
C THR A 31 -13.64 12.43 -61.02
N PHE A 32 -12.70 11.71 -61.67
CA PHE A 32 -11.58 12.22 -62.51
C PHE A 32 -10.48 13.14 -61.90
N LEU A 33 -9.24 12.61 -61.77
CA LEU A 33 -8.05 12.87 -62.63
C LEU A 33 -6.71 12.79 -61.89
N ILE A 34 -5.87 11.86 -62.39
CA ILE A 34 -4.45 12.02 -62.75
C ILE A 34 -3.38 12.06 -61.63
N GLN A 35 -2.56 10.99 -61.64
CA GLN A 35 -1.07 10.89 -61.67
C GLN A 35 -0.27 11.89 -60.81
N SER A 36 0.82 11.54 -60.12
CA SER A 36 1.82 10.48 -60.31
C SER A 36 2.88 10.56 -59.20
N SER A 37 3.58 9.43 -59.02
CA SER A 37 5.01 9.31 -58.68
C SER A 37 5.47 9.45 -57.22
N CYS A 38 5.90 8.29 -56.72
CA CYS A 38 6.98 8.10 -55.76
C CYS A 38 8.28 8.82 -56.19
N HIS A 39 9.04 9.33 -55.22
CA HIS A 39 10.47 9.00 -55.12
C HIS A 39 10.96 9.08 -53.68
N HIS A 40 11.81 8.12 -53.37
CA HIS A 40 12.50 7.84 -52.12
C HIS A 40 13.83 8.59 -52.05
N GLU A 41 14.41 8.63 -50.83
CA GLU A 41 15.83 8.87 -50.51
C GLU A 41 16.41 10.30 -50.67
N SER A 42 17.40 10.76 -49.91
CA SER A 42 17.93 10.57 -48.55
C SER A 42 19.14 11.54 -48.43
N HIS A 43 19.70 11.69 -47.22
CA HIS A 43 21.01 12.30 -46.90
C HIS A 43 21.17 13.81 -46.58
N MET A 44 21.35 14.02 -45.26
CA MET A 44 22.52 14.62 -44.58
C MET A 44 22.81 16.13 -44.52
N ARG A 45 22.89 16.55 -43.25
CA ARG A 45 23.92 17.37 -42.57
C ARG A 45 23.88 18.91 -42.65
N ILE A 46 23.67 19.45 -41.44
CA ILE A 46 23.98 20.79 -40.92
C ILE A 46 25.52 21.00 -40.90
N PRO A 47 26.03 22.23 -41.10
CA PRO A 47 26.47 23.04 -39.96
C PRO A 47 26.11 24.55 -40.05
N ARG A 48 25.76 25.11 -38.89
CA ARG A 48 25.83 26.55 -38.50
C ARG A 48 27.32 26.90 -38.19
N PRO A 49 27.81 28.18 -38.14
CA PRO A 49 27.30 29.18 -37.17
C PRO A 49 27.53 30.70 -37.42
N CYS A 50 26.95 31.47 -36.49
CA CYS A 50 27.36 32.78 -35.94
C CYS A 50 27.27 34.07 -36.78
N VAL A 51 26.42 35.02 -36.35
CA VAL A 51 26.81 36.41 -35.97
C VAL A 51 25.90 36.91 -34.83
N ARG A 52 26.50 37.52 -33.79
CA ARG A 52 25.91 38.26 -32.66
C ARG A 52 25.61 39.71 -33.05
N LEU A 53 24.61 40.35 -32.43
CA LEU A 53 24.72 41.55 -31.57
C LEU A 53 23.31 42.09 -31.19
N ALA A 54 23.19 42.53 -29.93
CA ALA A 54 22.01 43.13 -29.28
C ALA A 54 22.14 44.68 -29.25
N PRO A 55 21.44 45.49 -28.43
CA PRO A 55 20.16 45.34 -27.69
C PRO A 55 19.21 46.59 -27.82
N CYS A 56 18.13 46.60 -27.02
CA CYS A 56 17.39 47.75 -26.44
C CYS A 56 15.96 48.01 -26.98
N GLY A 57 15.00 48.16 -26.06
CA GLY A 57 13.62 48.55 -26.37
C GLY A 57 12.61 48.28 -25.24
N TYR A 58 12.70 49.09 -24.18
CA TYR A 58 11.73 49.19 -23.07
C TYR A 58 10.48 49.93 -23.58
N VAL A 59 9.25 49.42 -23.37
CA VAL A 59 8.03 50.25 -23.47
C VAL A 59 7.09 49.95 -22.30
N ARG A 60 6.92 50.99 -21.48
CA ARG A 60 5.89 51.18 -20.45
C ARG A 60 4.60 51.64 -21.13
N ALA A 61 3.45 51.12 -20.70
CA ALA A 61 2.17 51.77 -20.91
C ALA A 61 1.53 52.13 -19.55
N LYS A 62 1.35 53.43 -19.34
CA LYS A 62 0.48 54.06 -18.34
C LYS A 62 -0.56 54.85 -19.14
N PHE A 63 -1.84 54.74 -18.80
CA PHE A 63 -2.80 55.81 -19.01
C PHE A 63 -3.75 55.90 -17.80
N CYS A 64 -4.06 57.14 -17.44
CA CYS A 64 -4.77 57.62 -16.27
C CYS A 64 -6.25 57.92 -16.56
N LEU A 65 -7.06 57.88 -15.47
CA LEU A 65 -8.24 58.71 -15.10
C LEU A 65 -9.36 58.97 -16.15
N SER A 66 -10.65 58.91 -15.81
CA SER A 66 -11.34 59.91 -14.96
C SER A 66 -12.78 59.52 -14.54
N ILE A 67 -13.08 59.64 -13.24
CA ILE A 67 -14.17 60.45 -12.61
C ILE A 67 -15.64 60.18 -12.98
N ILE A 68 -16.47 59.85 -11.97
CA ILE A 68 -17.69 60.58 -11.49
C ILE A 68 -18.29 59.82 -10.28
N SER A 69 -18.45 60.53 -9.16
CA SER A 69 -19.36 60.30 -8.02
C SER A 69 -20.45 61.42 -8.10
N PRO A 70 -21.58 61.50 -7.33
CA PRO A 70 -21.70 61.21 -5.89
C PRO A 70 -23.13 60.79 -5.38
N HIS A 71 -23.32 60.86 -4.05
CA HIS A 71 -24.55 60.85 -3.23
C HIS A 71 -25.14 59.48 -2.82
N SER A 72 -25.57 59.19 -1.58
CA SER A 72 -25.72 60.00 -0.35
C SER A 72 -25.90 59.11 0.90
N GLN A 73 -25.23 59.52 1.99
CA GLN A 73 -25.71 59.71 3.38
C GLN A 73 -26.21 58.58 4.31
N VAL A 74 -25.57 58.61 5.50
CA VAL A 74 -25.90 58.09 6.85
C VAL A 74 -26.92 59.03 7.54
N PRO A 75 -27.59 58.64 8.66
CA PRO A 75 -27.09 58.93 10.03
C PRO A 75 -27.37 57.78 11.04
N SER A 76 -26.45 57.33 11.93
CA SER A 76 -26.13 57.81 13.29
C SER A 76 -27.36 58.17 14.17
N THR A 77 -27.61 57.57 15.35
CA THR A 77 -26.88 57.82 16.61
C THR A 77 -27.46 57.00 17.80
N THR A 78 -26.55 56.40 18.59
CA THR A 78 -26.43 56.37 20.08
C THR A 78 -27.65 56.47 21.02
N LYS A 79 -27.78 55.51 21.97
CA LYS A 79 -27.42 55.69 23.40
C LYS A 79 -27.62 54.44 24.28
N SER A 80 -26.55 54.14 25.03
CA SER A 80 -26.39 53.64 26.40
C SER A 80 -27.55 52.95 27.15
N GLY A 81 -27.23 51.75 27.67
CA GLY A 81 -27.91 51.11 28.79
C GLY A 81 -27.02 50.05 29.44
N ILE A 82 -26.41 50.41 30.57
CA ILE A 82 -25.60 49.56 31.44
C ILE A 82 -26.53 48.59 32.20
N VAL A 83 -26.27 47.27 32.13
CA VAL A 83 -26.63 46.32 33.19
C VAL A 83 -25.52 45.29 33.34
N ILE A 84 -25.00 45.23 34.56
CA ILE A 84 -24.01 44.30 35.11
C ILE A 84 -24.72 42.99 35.43
N MET A 85 -24.23 41.83 34.96
CA MET A 85 -24.35 40.55 35.67
C MET A 85 -23.26 39.55 35.25
N ALA A 86 -22.59 39.05 36.28
CA ALA A 86 -21.58 38.00 36.41
C ALA A 86 -21.33 37.01 35.26
N SER A 87 -20.06 36.96 34.83
CA SER A 87 -19.45 35.88 34.06
C SER A 87 -19.00 34.72 34.98
N SER A 88 -19.62 33.55 34.83
CA SER A 88 -19.20 32.29 35.45
C SER A 88 -18.36 31.45 34.47
N VAL A 89 -17.06 31.33 34.77
CA VAL A 89 -16.09 30.50 34.03
C VAL A 89 -16.10 29.08 34.63
N PRO A 90 -16.21 27.99 33.83
CA PRO A 90 -16.00 26.64 34.34
C PRO A 90 -14.50 26.32 34.44
N CYS A 91 -14.12 25.87 35.63
CA CYS A 91 -12.81 25.46 36.08
C CYS A 91 -12.29 24.21 35.34
N LEU A 92 -11.11 24.32 34.72
CA LEU A 92 -10.30 23.21 34.21
C LEU A 92 -9.58 22.51 35.38
N GLN A 93 -9.97 21.28 35.71
CA GLN A 93 -9.23 20.41 36.62
C GLN A 93 -7.98 19.85 35.91
N ARG A 94 -6.82 20.44 36.20
CA ARG A 94 -5.50 19.83 35.95
C ARG A 94 -5.15 18.89 37.10
N LEU A 95 -5.03 17.59 36.82
CA LEU A 95 -4.38 16.64 37.71
C LEU A 95 -2.85 16.80 37.60
N GLN A 96 -2.24 17.33 38.64
CA GLN A 96 -0.77 17.36 38.83
C GLN A 96 -0.34 16.13 39.63
N ALA A 97 0.57 15.33 39.06
CA ALA A 97 1.35 14.32 39.79
C ALA A 97 2.68 14.94 40.27
N PRO A 98 3.24 14.52 41.42
CA PRO A 98 4.32 15.25 42.07
C PRO A 98 5.70 14.88 41.51
N VAL A 99 6.45 15.90 41.10
CA VAL A 99 7.90 15.85 40.92
C VAL A 99 8.54 16.52 42.13
N ARG A 100 9.35 15.78 42.90
CA ARG A 100 10.36 16.37 43.79
C ARG A 100 11.73 15.74 43.56
N ARG A 101 12.69 16.67 43.48
CA ARG A 101 14.12 16.59 43.18
C ARG A 101 14.92 15.79 44.21
N SER A 102 16.10 15.34 43.75
CA SER A 102 17.35 15.65 44.45
C SER A 102 18.51 15.73 43.46
N LEU A 103 19.09 16.94 43.35
CA LEU A 103 20.40 17.24 42.76
C LEU A 103 21.43 17.22 43.90
N ALA A 104 22.57 16.58 43.68
CA ALA A 104 23.84 16.95 44.28
C ALA A 104 24.95 16.74 43.25
N ARG A 105 25.96 17.59 43.32
CA ARG A 105 26.86 18.07 42.25
C ARG A 105 28.31 17.76 42.65
N ALA A 106 29.14 17.34 41.70
CA ALA A 106 30.60 17.54 41.63
C ALA A 106 31.06 17.09 40.22
N VAL A 107 31.33 17.99 39.26
CA VAL A 107 32.57 18.76 39.01
C VAL A 107 33.83 17.89 38.94
N ALA A 108 34.23 17.51 37.71
CA ALA A 108 35.60 17.61 37.20
C ALA A 108 35.59 17.34 35.67
N ALA A 109 36.20 18.23 34.90
CA ALA A 109 36.44 18.10 33.45
C ALA A 109 37.94 17.76 33.22
N PRO A 110 38.45 17.77 31.98
CA PRO A 110 38.53 16.62 31.09
C PRO A 110 39.97 16.16 30.84
N LEU A 111 40.16 14.89 30.45
CA LEU A 111 41.43 14.46 29.84
C LEU A 111 41.17 13.82 28.47
N VAL A 112 41.90 14.39 27.53
CA VAL A 112 42.08 14.02 26.14
C VAL A 112 42.75 12.65 26.08
N ASN A 113 42.28 11.74 25.24
CA ASN A 113 43.17 10.72 24.68
C ASN A 113 42.70 10.25 23.31
N SER A 114 43.45 10.66 22.30
CA SER A 114 43.50 10.06 20.97
C SER A 114 44.18 8.70 21.06
N ALA A 115 43.59 7.65 20.47
CA ALA A 115 44.37 6.50 20.00
C ALA A 115 43.61 5.72 18.92
N SER A 116 44.14 5.86 17.70
CA SER A 116 44.23 4.91 16.58
C SER A 116 43.35 3.66 16.56
N SER A 117 42.63 3.54 15.45
CA SER A 117 42.16 2.30 14.83
C SER A 117 43.28 1.25 14.70
N SER A 118 42.95 -0.01 14.96
CA SER A 118 43.62 -1.20 14.37
C SER A 118 42.60 -2.34 14.23
N ARG A 119 42.46 -2.83 12.99
CA ARG A 119 41.69 -4.03 12.62
C ARG A 119 42.55 -5.28 12.84
N THR A 120 41.92 -6.41 13.19
CA THR A 120 42.52 -7.74 13.06
C THR A 120 41.50 -8.79 12.61
N TYR A 121 41.95 -9.71 11.76
CA TYR A 121 41.18 -10.76 11.08
C TYR A 121 41.09 -12.06 11.89
N ALA A 122 40.15 -12.91 11.47
CA ALA A 122 39.68 -14.15 12.07
C ALA A 122 40.68 -15.34 12.03
N THR A 123 40.66 -16.17 13.08
CA THR A 123 41.00 -17.61 13.00
C THR A 123 40.38 -18.44 14.14
N ILE A 124 39.61 -19.45 13.71
CA ILE A 124 39.28 -20.81 14.24
C ILE A 124 39.39 -21.09 15.77
N PRO A 125 38.34 -21.66 16.41
CA PRO A 125 38.44 -22.23 17.74
C PRO A 125 38.92 -23.69 17.71
N THR A 126 40.03 -23.99 18.39
CA THR A 126 40.41 -25.34 18.84
C THR A 126 40.01 -25.54 20.31
N PRO A 127 39.66 -26.77 20.71
CA PRO A 127 38.96 -27.04 21.98
C PRO A 127 39.92 -27.12 23.18
N PRO A 128 39.47 -26.82 24.41
CA PRO A 128 40.30 -26.98 25.59
C PRO A 128 40.41 -28.45 26.01
N SER A 129 41.65 -28.80 26.34
CA SER A 129 42.11 -30.04 26.95
C SER A 129 41.64 -30.18 28.40
N SER A 130 41.47 -31.46 28.74
CA SER A 130 41.09 -32.06 30.01
C SER A 130 41.93 -31.63 31.21
N SER A 131 41.26 -31.24 32.30
CA SER A 131 41.73 -31.57 33.65
C SER A 131 40.58 -31.64 34.66
N SER A 132 40.73 -32.58 35.59
CA SER A 132 40.10 -32.71 36.91
C SER A 132 38.79 -33.50 37.09
N SER A 133 38.96 -34.52 37.93
CA SER A 133 38.11 -34.97 39.04
C SER A 133 36.79 -35.70 38.76
N THR A 134 36.93 -37.01 38.90
CA THR A 134 35.97 -38.00 39.42
C THR A 134 34.97 -37.43 40.44
N SER A 135 33.69 -37.38 40.06
CA SER A 135 32.57 -37.67 40.98
C SER A 135 31.34 -38.03 40.15
N GLN A 136 30.86 -39.27 40.33
CA GLN A 136 29.61 -39.73 39.75
C GLN A 136 28.42 -39.06 40.46
N PRO A 137 27.36 -38.74 39.71
CA PRO A 137 26.02 -39.03 40.18
C PRO A 137 25.30 -39.99 39.24
N SER A 138 24.61 -40.93 39.85
CA SER A 138 23.73 -41.94 39.26
C SER A 138 22.62 -41.33 38.42
N SER A 139 22.38 -41.94 37.25
CA SER A 139 21.25 -41.68 36.37
C SER A 139 19.92 -42.11 37.00
N PRO A 140 18.84 -41.30 36.94
CA PRO A 140 17.51 -41.82 37.21
C PRO A 140 17.01 -42.60 35.98
N SER A 141 16.46 -43.78 36.23
CA SER A 141 15.87 -44.66 35.23
C SER A 141 14.68 -43.99 34.53
N ALA A 142 14.66 -44.04 33.21
CA ALA A 142 13.53 -43.60 32.40
C ALA A 142 12.35 -44.57 32.59
N SER A 143 11.32 -44.14 33.32
CA SER A 143 10.05 -44.87 33.42
C SER A 143 9.28 -44.76 32.11
N LYS A 144 8.96 -45.90 31.48
CA LYS A 144 8.05 -45.97 30.31
C LYS A 144 6.67 -45.39 30.68
N PRO A 145 6.01 -44.61 29.81
CA PRO A 145 4.68 -44.09 30.11
C PRO A 145 3.67 -45.25 30.14
N ARG A 146 2.88 -45.29 31.21
CA ARG A 146 1.77 -46.23 31.38
C ARG A 146 0.63 -45.81 30.43
N PRO A 147 0.03 -46.71 29.64
CA PRO A 147 -1.14 -46.35 28.85
C PRO A 147 -2.29 -45.99 29.80
N THR A 148 -2.78 -44.76 29.73
CA THR A 148 -3.98 -44.33 30.46
C THR A 148 -5.20 -44.83 29.70
N TYR A 149 -5.87 -45.85 30.26
CA TYR A 149 -7.15 -46.32 29.76
C TYR A 149 -8.25 -45.46 30.40
N PHE A 150 -8.95 -44.67 29.58
CA PHE A 150 -10.15 -43.96 30.01
C PHE A 150 -11.25 -45.02 30.23
N LYS A 151 -11.68 -45.22 31.47
CA LYS A 151 -12.77 -46.17 31.81
C LYS A 151 -14.17 -45.61 31.55
N ASP A 152 -14.27 -44.33 31.23
CA ASP A 152 -15.55 -43.68 30.99
C ASP A 152 -15.91 -43.76 29.51
N THR A 153 -16.85 -44.65 29.18
CA THR A 153 -17.42 -44.84 27.83
C THR A 153 -18.74 -44.12 27.66
N SER A 154 -19.16 -43.32 28.66
CA SER A 154 -20.32 -42.43 28.57
C SER A 154 -19.98 -41.14 27.81
N VAL A 155 -19.38 -41.27 26.63
CA VAL A 155 -19.26 -40.13 25.73
C VAL A 155 -20.62 -39.97 25.07
N ALA A 156 -21.32 -38.89 25.42
CA ALA A 156 -22.54 -38.47 24.73
C ALA A 156 -22.36 -38.61 23.21
N PRO A 157 -23.35 -39.17 22.49
CA PRO A 157 -23.22 -39.43 21.05
C PRO A 157 -22.82 -38.13 20.36
N PHE A 158 -21.93 -38.23 19.36
CA PHE A 158 -21.35 -37.07 18.68
C PHE A 158 -22.42 -36.10 18.13
N SER A 159 -23.63 -36.59 17.84
CA SER A 159 -24.80 -35.82 17.47
C SER A 159 -25.27 -34.83 18.53
N GLU A 160 -25.05 -35.10 19.82
CA GLU A 160 -25.38 -34.21 20.93
C GLU A 160 -24.38 -33.03 21.04
N PHE A 161 -23.20 -33.16 20.44
CA PHE A 161 -22.19 -32.11 20.34
C PHE A 161 -22.24 -31.31 19.04
N LEU A 162 -23.08 -31.72 18.09
CA LEU A 162 -23.38 -30.94 16.90
C LEU A 162 -24.58 -30.04 17.22
N PRO A 163 -24.42 -28.72 17.36
CA PRO A 163 -25.58 -27.84 17.35
C PRO A 163 -26.34 -28.08 16.03
N ASP A 164 -27.67 -28.15 16.09
CA ASP A 164 -28.54 -28.27 14.91
C ASP A 164 -28.09 -27.28 13.83
N ALA A 165 -27.35 -27.79 12.84
CA ALA A 165 -26.61 -26.99 11.87
C ALA A 165 -27.51 -26.40 10.78
N SER A 166 -28.82 -26.36 11.00
CA SER A 166 -29.85 -26.09 9.98
C SER A 166 -30.56 -24.74 10.13
N ALA A 167 -30.41 -24.04 11.26
CA ALA A 167 -30.93 -22.69 11.41
C ALA A 167 -29.83 -21.65 11.11
N PRO A 168 -29.99 -20.75 10.13
CA PRO A 168 -29.06 -19.64 9.96
C PRO A 168 -29.07 -18.81 11.25
N LEU A 169 -27.89 -18.65 11.86
CA LEU A 169 -27.72 -17.82 13.06
C LEU A 169 -28.24 -16.41 12.78
N THR A 170 -28.90 -15.80 13.78
CA THR A 170 -29.28 -14.40 13.66
C THR A 170 -28.01 -13.54 13.50
N PRO A 171 -28.03 -12.42 12.74
CA PRO A 171 -26.84 -11.58 12.54
C PRO A 171 -26.17 -11.15 13.85
N SER A 172 -26.96 -10.92 14.90
CA SER A 172 -26.48 -10.65 16.25
C SER A 172 -25.70 -11.81 16.86
N GLU A 173 -26.17 -13.05 16.70
CA GLU A 173 -25.48 -14.26 17.19
C GLU A 173 -24.21 -14.55 16.39
N ALA A 174 -24.24 -14.34 15.07
CA ALA A 174 -23.08 -14.52 14.20
C ALA A 174 -21.91 -13.61 14.58
N TYR A 175 -22.19 -12.39 15.08
CA TYR A 175 -21.18 -11.42 15.49
C TYR A 175 -20.77 -11.49 16.96
N THR A 176 -21.35 -12.39 17.76
CA THR A 176 -20.92 -12.57 19.15
C THR A 176 -19.48 -13.06 19.25
N LEU A 177 -18.65 -12.30 19.96
CA LEU A 177 -17.26 -12.66 20.21
C LEU A 177 -17.18 -13.85 21.17
N ARG A 178 -16.67 -14.98 20.67
CA ARG A 178 -16.46 -16.17 21.50
C ARG A 178 -15.30 -15.93 22.46
N THR A 179 -15.55 -16.01 23.76
CA THR A 179 -14.50 -15.97 24.79
C THR A 179 -14.13 -17.37 25.26
N ALA A 180 -12.87 -17.58 25.62
CA ALA A 180 -12.40 -18.84 26.21
C ALA A 180 -11.60 -18.58 27.48
N GLU A 181 -11.83 -19.39 28.52
CA GLU A 181 -10.98 -19.41 29.70
C GLU A 181 -9.74 -20.27 29.45
N VAL A 182 -8.55 -19.72 29.64
CA VAL A 182 -7.28 -20.45 29.52
C VAL A 182 -6.43 -20.25 30.77
N GLY A 183 -5.89 -21.35 31.28
CA GLY A 183 -4.93 -21.34 32.40
C GLY A 183 -5.19 -22.47 33.40
N PRO A 184 -4.20 -22.81 34.24
CA PRO A 184 -4.37 -23.77 35.32
C PRO A 184 -5.40 -23.26 36.35
N ALA A 185 -6.00 -24.19 37.11
CA ALA A 185 -6.94 -23.87 38.18
C ALA A 185 -6.32 -22.83 39.14
N GLY A 186 -7.00 -21.71 39.34
CA GLY A 186 -6.51 -20.56 40.13
C GLY A 186 -5.83 -19.43 39.36
N ARG A 187 -5.53 -19.58 38.07
CA ARG A 187 -5.00 -18.51 37.18
C ARG A 187 -5.66 -18.50 35.79
N LYS A 188 -6.96 -18.73 35.74
CA LYS A 188 -7.72 -18.64 34.48
C LYS A 188 -7.76 -17.20 33.98
N ARG A 189 -7.52 -17.01 32.68
CA ARG A 189 -7.67 -15.74 31.99
C ARG A 189 -8.67 -15.90 30.86
N THR A 190 -9.61 -14.97 30.74
CA THR A 190 -10.53 -14.91 29.62
C THR A 190 -9.80 -14.31 28.41
N ILE A 191 -9.73 -15.07 27.32
CA ILE A 191 -9.23 -14.60 26.02
C ILE A 191 -10.39 -14.48 25.04
N THR A 192 -10.42 -13.40 24.28
CA THR A 192 -11.28 -13.29 23.11
C THR A 192 -10.68 -14.14 22.00
N ARG A 193 -11.45 -15.11 21.48
CA ARG A 193 -11.04 -15.88 20.30
C ARG A 193 -11.18 -15.02 19.06
N LEU A 194 -10.40 -15.37 18.04
CA LEU A 194 -10.54 -14.73 16.74
C LEU A 194 -11.96 -15.01 16.19
N PRO A 195 -12.71 -13.97 15.78
CA PRO A 195 -14.03 -14.13 15.20
C PRO A 195 -14.05 -15.04 13.98
N GLU A 196 -15.20 -15.67 13.70
CA GLU A 196 -15.33 -16.64 12.62
C GLU A 196 -15.05 -16.01 11.24
N TRP A 197 -15.56 -14.79 11.00
CA TRP A 197 -15.38 -14.07 9.73
C TRP A 197 -13.94 -13.60 9.45
N LEU A 198 -13.03 -13.77 10.41
CA LEU A 198 -11.60 -13.45 10.27
C LEU A 198 -10.73 -14.70 10.10
N LYS A 199 -11.32 -15.90 10.13
CA LYS A 199 -10.58 -17.15 9.94
C LYS A 199 -10.41 -17.43 8.46
N THR A 200 -9.17 -17.67 8.05
CA THR A 200 -8.86 -18.17 6.71
C THR A 200 -8.35 -19.62 6.78
N PRO A 201 -8.61 -20.43 5.73
CA PRO A 201 -8.01 -21.74 5.62
C PRO A 201 -6.48 -21.60 5.46
N ILE A 202 -5.74 -22.47 6.16
CA ILE A 202 -4.26 -22.46 6.10
C ILE A 202 -3.80 -22.96 4.73
N PRO A 203 -3.00 -22.18 3.98
CA PRO A 203 -2.45 -22.62 2.70
C PRO A 203 -1.55 -23.83 2.91
N THR A 204 -1.85 -24.97 2.28
CA THR A 204 -1.01 -26.17 2.33
C THR A 204 -0.28 -26.34 1.01
N ALA A 205 1.05 -26.49 1.05
CA ALA A 205 1.92 -26.57 -0.15
C ALA A 205 1.52 -27.69 -1.13
N GLY A 206 0.88 -28.76 -0.65
CA GLY A 206 0.38 -29.85 -1.49
C GLY A 206 -0.88 -29.52 -2.31
N LYS A 207 -1.59 -28.43 -2.00
CA LYS A 207 -2.86 -28.06 -2.67
C LYS A 207 -2.69 -27.04 -3.80
N ASN A 208 -1.55 -26.35 -3.90
CA ASN A 208 -1.35 -25.28 -4.88
C ASN A 208 0.08 -25.25 -5.44
N ALA A 209 0.25 -25.81 -6.64
CA ALA A 209 1.55 -25.88 -7.31
C ALA A 209 2.13 -24.49 -7.66
N ASN A 210 1.28 -23.47 -7.87
CA ASN A 210 1.73 -22.12 -8.19
C ASN A 210 2.42 -21.45 -6.99
N PHE A 211 1.86 -21.65 -5.79
CA PHE A 211 2.45 -21.16 -4.55
C PHE A 211 3.88 -21.69 -4.33
N ALA A 212 4.10 -23.00 -4.54
CA ALA A 212 5.43 -23.61 -4.40
C ALA A 212 6.43 -23.07 -5.43
N LYS A 213 6.00 -22.83 -6.67
CA LYS A 213 6.83 -22.28 -7.74
C LYS A 213 7.27 -20.84 -7.44
N ILE A 214 6.33 -19.95 -7.12
CA ILE A 214 6.65 -18.55 -6.79
C ILE A 214 7.60 -18.49 -5.59
N LYS A 215 7.38 -19.33 -4.58
CA LYS A 215 8.27 -19.44 -3.42
C LYS A 215 9.69 -19.87 -3.79
N ALA A 216 9.83 -20.83 -4.72
CA ALA A 216 11.14 -21.25 -5.19
C ALA A 216 11.85 -20.14 -5.99
N ASP A 217 11.12 -19.44 -6.86
CA ASP A 217 11.65 -18.33 -7.65
C ASP A 217 12.13 -17.18 -6.77
N LEU A 218 11.35 -16.79 -5.75
CA LEU A 218 11.72 -15.75 -4.78
C LEU A 218 13.02 -16.07 -4.06
N ARG A 219 13.17 -17.32 -3.61
CA ARG A 219 14.41 -17.78 -2.95
C ARG A 219 15.60 -17.81 -3.90
N GLY A 220 15.39 -18.26 -5.14
CA GLY A 220 16.46 -18.34 -6.15
C GLY A 220 16.99 -16.98 -6.59
N LEU A 221 16.16 -15.93 -6.50
CA LEU A 221 16.52 -14.56 -6.86
C LEU A 221 16.83 -13.66 -5.66
N ASN A 222 16.85 -14.21 -4.45
CA ASN A 222 17.07 -13.46 -3.20
C ASN A 222 16.08 -12.29 -3.03
N LEU A 223 14.81 -12.50 -3.39
CA LEU A 223 13.75 -11.50 -3.30
C LEU A 223 12.86 -11.75 -2.07
N HIS A 224 12.39 -10.66 -1.47
CA HIS A 224 11.47 -10.71 -0.34
C HIS A 224 10.04 -10.36 -0.76
N THR A 225 9.07 -10.86 -0.01
CA THR A 225 7.66 -10.48 -0.19
C THR A 225 7.04 -10.10 1.15
N VAL A 226 6.23 -9.04 1.14
CA VAL A 226 5.43 -8.69 2.32
C VAL A 226 4.44 -9.80 2.67
N CYS A 227 4.04 -10.63 1.70
CA CYS A 227 3.15 -11.75 1.94
C CYS A 227 3.74 -12.74 2.96
N GLU A 228 5.03 -13.05 2.83
CA GLU A 228 5.73 -13.94 3.76
C GLU A 228 6.13 -13.20 5.05
N GLU A 229 6.76 -12.02 4.93
CA GLU A 229 7.29 -11.28 6.08
C GLU A 229 6.20 -10.70 7.00
N ALA A 230 5.05 -10.32 6.43
CA ALA A 230 3.89 -9.84 7.18
C ALA A 230 2.91 -10.95 7.61
N ARG A 231 3.22 -12.23 7.34
CA ARG A 231 2.37 -13.39 7.66
C ARG A 231 0.94 -13.23 7.11
N CYS A 232 0.84 -12.85 5.84
CA CYS A 232 -0.42 -12.49 5.23
C CYS A 232 -1.39 -13.68 5.20
N PRO A 233 -2.63 -13.54 5.72
CA PRO A 233 -3.63 -14.62 5.67
C PRO A 233 -4.11 -14.93 4.24
N ASN A 234 -3.90 -14.00 3.30
CA ASN A 234 -4.37 -14.09 1.92
C ASN A 234 -3.33 -14.69 0.95
N ILE A 235 -2.15 -15.09 1.43
CA ILE A 235 -1.03 -15.52 0.57
C ILE A 235 -1.40 -16.67 -0.37
N GLY A 236 -2.23 -17.61 0.09
CA GLY A 236 -2.69 -18.75 -0.71
C GLY A 236 -3.62 -18.35 -1.86
N GLU A 237 -4.46 -17.32 -1.65
CA GLU A 237 -5.37 -16.79 -2.67
C GLU A 237 -4.62 -15.92 -3.67
N CYS A 238 -3.83 -14.95 -3.19
CA CYS A 238 -3.12 -14.00 -4.06
C CYS A 238 -2.13 -14.69 -5.02
N TRP A 239 -1.42 -15.71 -4.55
CA TRP A 239 -0.45 -16.46 -5.37
C TRP A 239 -1.09 -17.63 -6.13
N GLY A 240 -2.35 -17.95 -5.83
CA GLY A 240 -3.05 -19.14 -6.28
C GLY A 240 -4.22 -18.91 -7.22
N GLY A 241 -4.50 -17.67 -7.61
CA GLY A 241 -5.67 -17.30 -8.40
C GLY A 241 -5.94 -18.27 -9.56
N SER A 242 -7.22 -18.64 -9.72
CA SER A 242 -7.71 -19.54 -10.77
C SER A 242 -7.36 -19.06 -12.18
N ASN A 243 -7.21 -17.74 -12.35
CA ASN A 243 -6.75 -17.08 -13.57
C ASN A 243 -5.40 -16.38 -13.32
N LYS A 244 -4.40 -16.62 -14.17
CA LYS A 244 -3.09 -15.93 -14.10
C LYS A 244 -3.18 -14.41 -14.16
N ALA A 245 -4.26 -13.87 -14.75
CA ALA A 245 -4.51 -12.43 -14.82
C ALA A 245 -4.96 -11.82 -13.47
N ALA A 246 -5.57 -12.62 -12.60
CA ALA A 246 -6.01 -12.20 -11.25
C ALA A 246 -4.90 -12.35 -10.19
N ALA A 247 -3.85 -13.12 -10.50
CA ALA A 247 -2.74 -13.31 -9.58
C ALA A 247 -2.02 -11.97 -9.33
N THR A 248 -1.93 -11.58 -8.06
CA THR A 248 -1.24 -10.37 -7.62
C THR A 248 -0.10 -10.78 -6.71
N ALA A 249 1.13 -10.40 -7.07
CA ALA A 249 2.28 -10.54 -6.19
C ALA A 249 2.65 -9.19 -5.60
N THR A 250 3.08 -9.19 -4.34
CA THR A 250 3.64 -8.02 -3.69
C THR A 250 5.09 -8.27 -3.33
N ILE A 251 6.00 -7.63 -4.07
CA ILE A 251 7.44 -7.70 -3.82
C ILE A 251 7.81 -6.64 -2.79
N MET A 252 8.62 -7.03 -1.81
CA MET A 252 9.20 -6.12 -0.83
C MET A 252 10.67 -5.89 -1.18
N LEU A 253 10.97 -4.67 -1.61
CA LEU A 253 12.31 -4.21 -1.95
C LEU A 253 13.10 -3.83 -0.70
N MET A 254 14.42 -3.75 -0.86
CA MET A 254 15.37 -3.30 0.16
C MET A 254 15.51 -4.24 1.37
N GLY A 255 15.19 -5.51 1.18
CA GLY A 255 15.30 -6.55 2.20
C GLY A 255 14.10 -6.68 3.13
N ASP A 256 14.30 -7.41 4.23
CA ASP A 256 13.27 -7.78 5.22
C ASP A 256 13.36 -7.03 6.56
N THR A 257 14.25 -6.03 6.64
CA THR A 257 14.61 -5.37 7.89
C THR A 257 14.50 -3.85 7.73
N CYS A 258 13.57 -3.25 8.48
CA CYS A 258 13.22 -1.84 8.47
C CYS A 258 14.00 -1.03 9.51
N THR A 259 14.29 0.24 9.21
CA THR A 259 14.87 1.19 10.19
C THR A 259 13.86 1.76 11.17
N ARG A 260 12.57 1.53 10.94
CA ARG A 260 11.45 2.05 11.73
C ARG A 260 10.70 0.96 12.48
N GLY A 261 10.06 1.33 13.58
CA GLY A 261 9.39 0.41 14.51
C GLY A 261 7.89 0.68 14.66
N CYS A 262 7.13 0.64 13.56
CA CYS A 262 5.66 0.75 13.61
C CYS A 262 5.06 -0.35 14.48
N ARG A 263 4.19 -0.01 15.44
CA ARG A 263 3.73 -0.94 16.48
C ARG A 263 2.70 -1.97 15.99
N PHE A 264 2.22 -1.81 14.77
CA PHE A 264 1.33 -2.76 14.09
C PHE A 264 2.08 -3.73 13.18
N CYS A 265 3.30 -3.39 12.74
CA CYS A 265 4.01 -4.07 11.65
C CYS A 265 4.89 -5.21 12.17
N SER A 266 4.91 -6.35 11.49
CA SER A 266 5.71 -7.52 11.89
C SER A 266 7.07 -7.64 11.21
N VAL A 267 7.40 -6.73 10.29
CA VAL A 267 8.70 -6.69 9.62
C VAL A 267 9.81 -6.48 10.66
N LYS A 268 10.98 -7.10 10.44
CA LYS A 268 12.11 -7.01 11.37
C LYS A 268 12.58 -5.56 11.46
N THR A 269 13.15 -5.18 12.60
CA THR A 269 13.62 -3.81 12.83
C THR A 269 15.09 -3.80 13.21
N SER A 270 15.91 -3.00 12.51
CA SER A 270 17.31 -2.75 12.86
C SER A 270 17.69 -1.32 12.52
N ARG A 271 18.54 -0.70 13.34
CA ARG A 271 19.09 0.64 13.03
C ARG A 271 20.14 0.60 11.93
N ALA A 272 20.72 -0.56 11.68
CA ALA A 272 21.73 -0.81 10.65
C ALA A 272 21.33 -2.09 9.91
N PRO A 273 20.36 -2.02 8.98
CA PRO A 273 20.03 -3.16 8.12
C PRO A 273 21.22 -3.48 7.17
N PRO A 274 21.22 -4.66 6.53
CA PRO A 274 22.20 -4.99 5.51
C PRO A 274 22.25 -3.95 4.36
N PRO A 275 23.40 -3.82 3.67
CA PRO A 275 23.49 -2.97 2.48
C PRO A 275 22.49 -3.41 1.41
N LEU A 276 22.02 -2.48 0.60
CA LEU A 276 21.18 -2.80 -0.55
C LEU A 276 21.94 -3.69 -1.53
N ASP A 277 21.24 -4.68 -2.10
CA ASP A 277 21.73 -5.43 -3.24
C ASP A 277 21.58 -4.59 -4.52
N PRO A 278 22.67 -4.14 -5.17
CA PRO A 278 22.59 -3.34 -6.39
C PRO A 278 21.92 -4.06 -7.56
N HIS A 279 21.82 -5.39 -7.52
CA HIS A 279 21.18 -6.20 -8.55
C HIS A 279 19.69 -6.48 -8.27
N GLU A 280 19.17 -6.14 -7.08
CA GLU A 280 17.74 -6.32 -6.74
C GLU A 280 16.79 -5.72 -7.80
N PRO A 281 17.03 -4.52 -8.38
CA PRO A 281 16.18 -3.98 -9.43
C PRO A 281 16.12 -4.85 -10.69
N GLU A 282 17.25 -5.43 -11.09
CA GLU A 282 17.33 -6.30 -12.29
C GLU A 282 16.70 -7.66 -12.01
N HIS A 283 17.00 -8.27 -10.86
CA HIS A 283 16.42 -9.54 -10.42
C HIS A 283 14.90 -9.45 -10.28
N THR A 284 14.40 -8.34 -9.73
CA THR A 284 12.95 -8.11 -9.60
C THR A 284 12.29 -8.01 -10.97
N ALA A 285 12.87 -7.23 -11.90
CA ALA A 285 12.32 -7.09 -13.23
C ALA A 285 12.31 -8.43 -14.00
N GLU A 286 13.37 -9.23 -13.87
CA GLU A 286 13.46 -10.57 -14.46
C GLU A 286 12.43 -11.55 -13.85
N ALA A 287 12.24 -11.53 -12.53
CA ALA A 287 11.22 -12.34 -11.86
C ALA A 287 9.83 -12.05 -12.42
N LEU A 288 9.46 -10.77 -12.46
CA LEU A 288 8.12 -10.32 -12.85
C LEU A 288 7.84 -10.54 -14.33
N ALA A 289 8.85 -10.44 -15.19
CA ALA A 289 8.73 -10.79 -16.60
C ALA A 289 8.36 -12.28 -16.78
N ARG A 290 8.96 -13.18 -15.98
CA ARG A 290 8.73 -14.63 -16.05
C ARG A 290 7.38 -15.08 -15.46
N TRP A 291 6.86 -14.38 -14.46
CA TRP A 291 5.62 -14.80 -13.77
C TRP A 291 4.35 -14.58 -14.59
N GLY A 292 4.41 -13.75 -15.64
CA GLY A 292 3.25 -13.54 -16.51
C GLY A 292 2.10 -12.79 -15.83
N LEU A 293 2.37 -12.03 -14.76
CA LEU A 293 1.37 -11.24 -14.04
C LEU A 293 0.89 -10.06 -14.89
N GLY A 294 -0.37 -9.64 -14.71
CA GLY A 294 -0.92 -8.42 -15.29
C GLY A 294 -0.72 -7.18 -14.41
N TYR A 295 -0.58 -7.40 -13.09
CA TYR A 295 -0.46 -6.35 -12.08
C TYR A 295 0.53 -6.78 -10.99
N VAL A 296 1.39 -5.86 -10.54
CA VAL A 296 2.31 -6.09 -9.43
C VAL A 296 2.24 -4.92 -8.45
N VAL A 297 2.35 -5.24 -7.16
CA VAL A 297 2.58 -4.25 -6.12
C VAL A 297 4.03 -4.33 -5.69
N LEU A 298 4.73 -3.21 -5.70
CA LEU A 298 6.04 -3.05 -5.10
C LEU A 298 5.86 -2.31 -3.79
N THR A 299 6.50 -2.79 -2.74
CA THR A 299 6.60 -2.08 -1.46
C THR A 299 8.06 -2.11 -1.01
N SER A 300 8.43 -1.32 -0.01
CA SER A 300 9.74 -1.42 0.62
C SER A 300 9.64 -1.31 2.12
N VAL A 301 10.73 -1.68 2.79
CA VAL A 301 10.99 -1.23 4.16
C VAL A 301 11.44 0.24 4.15
N ASP A 302 11.34 0.93 5.28
CA ASP A 302 11.97 2.24 5.44
C ASP A 302 13.48 2.07 5.63
N ARG A 303 14.25 2.88 4.89
CA ARG A 303 15.72 2.89 4.87
C ARG A 303 16.26 4.26 5.27
N ASP A 304 15.95 4.69 6.50
CA ASP A 304 16.43 5.98 7.03
C ASP A 304 17.97 6.03 7.18
N ASP A 305 18.66 4.90 6.98
CA ASP A 305 20.13 4.81 6.92
C ASP A 305 20.72 5.30 5.59
N LEU A 306 19.89 5.42 4.54
CA LEU A 306 20.29 5.90 3.22
C LEU A 306 19.94 7.39 3.05
N ALA A 307 20.82 8.12 2.37
CA ALA A 307 20.64 9.56 2.14
C ALA A 307 19.37 9.91 1.33
N ASP A 308 18.94 9.01 0.44
CA ASP A 308 17.74 9.18 -0.39
C ASP A 308 16.55 8.34 0.10
N GLY A 309 16.68 7.71 1.28
CA GLY A 309 15.67 6.79 1.82
C GLY A 309 15.38 5.56 0.94
N GLY A 310 16.22 5.26 -0.06
CA GLY A 310 16.00 4.20 -1.05
C GLY A 310 15.11 4.59 -2.24
N ALA A 311 14.75 5.87 -2.40
CA ALA A 311 13.87 6.33 -3.47
C ALA A 311 14.41 6.03 -4.87
N ARG A 312 15.71 6.23 -5.11
CA ARG A 312 16.31 5.93 -6.42
C ARG A 312 16.29 4.45 -6.75
N HIS A 313 16.54 3.60 -5.75
CA HIS A 313 16.48 2.15 -5.88
C HIS A 313 15.08 1.66 -6.25
N PHE A 314 14.06 2.22 -5.59
CA PHE A 314 12.66 1.95 -5.90
C PHE A 314 12.32 2.38 -7.34
N ALA A 315 12.70 3.60 -7.72
CA ALA A 315 12.44 4.16 -9.04
C ALA A 315 13.18 3.39 -10.16
N GLU A 316 14.43 2.95 -9.92
CA GLU A 316 15.19 2.13 -10.86
C GLU A 316 14.51 0.77 -11.08
N THR A 317 14.01 0.15 -10.01
CA THR A 317 13.27 -1.10 -10.08
C THR A 317 12.04 -0.97 -10.98
N ILE A 318 11.24 0.09 -10.80
CA ILE A 318 10.07 0.35 -11.66
C ILE A 318 10.48 0.55 -13.11
N ARG A 319 11.52 1.36 -13.37
CA ARG A 319 12.00 1.60 -14.75
C ARG A 319 12.46 0.32 -15.43
N LYS A 320 13.20 -0.55 -14.75
CA LYS A 320 13.65 -1.85 -15.28
C LYS A 320 12.47 -2.78 -15.56
N ILE A 321 11.47 -2.81 -14.67
CA ILE A 321 10.23 -3.56 -14.90
C ILE A 321 9.53 -3.08 -16.17
N LYS A 322 9.35 -1.77 -16.32
CA LYS A 322 8.70 -1.18 -17.50
C LYS A 322 9.51 -1.37 -18.79
N GLN A 323 10.84 -1.40 -18.71
CA GLN A 323 11.70 -1.73 -19.85
C GLN A 323 11.53 -3.18 -20.31
N LYS A 324 11.50 -4.15 -19.38
CA LYS A 324 11.33 -5.57 -19.72
C LYS A 324 9.90 -5.93 -20.09
N LYS A 325 8.91 -5.33 -19.45
CA LYS A 325 7.49 -5.60 -19.66
C LYS A 325 6.66 -4.31 -19.58
N PRO A 326 6.57 -3.53 -20.67
CA PRO A 326 5.85 -2.25 -20.68
C PRO A 326 4.36 -2.36 -20.34
N THR A 327 3.74 -3.52 -20.62
CA THR A 327 2.32 -3.78 -20.38
C THR A 327 1.99 -4.18 -18.94
N LEU A 328 2.99 -4.45 -18.09
CA LEU A 328 2.77 -4.79 -16.69
C LEU A 328 2.40 -3.53 -15.91
N LEU A 329 1.26 -3.57 -15.24
CA LEU A 329 0.83 -2.51 -14.34
C LEU A 329 1.57 -2.60 -13.01
N VAL A 330 2.08 -1.47 -12.53
CA VAL A 330 2.94 -1.36 -11.35
C VAL A 330 2.31 -0.38 -10.36
N GLU A 331 1.94 -0.89 -9.19
CA GLU A 331 1.60 -0.11 -8.01
C GLU A 331 2.82 0.02 -7.11
N ALA A 332 3.15 1.24 -6.70
CA ALA A 332 4.25 1.52 -5.79
C ALA A 332 3.69 1.94 -4.42
N LEU A 333 3.72 1.03 -3.44
CA LEU A 333 3.44 1.32 -2.04
C LEU A 333 4.71 1.81 -1.35
N THR A 334 4.86 3.12 -1.21
CA THR A 334 6.10 3.73 -0.72
C THR A 334 6.03 4.08 0.76
N GLY A 335 7.21 4.20 1.38
CA GLY A 335 7.37 4.96 2.63
C GLY A 335 7.12 6.46 2.43
N ASP A 336 7.37 7.24 3.47
CA ASP A 336 7.20 8.70 3.44
C ASP A 336 8.48 9.48 3.14
N PHE A 337 9.61 8.78 2.97
CA PHE A 337 10.95 9.36 2.75
C PHE A 337 11.32 10.45 3.77
N ALA A 338 10.85 10.30 5.02
CA ALA A 338 11.02 11.28 6.09
C ALA A 338 10.50 12.69 5.74
N GLY A 339 9.51 12.77 4.84
CA GLY A 339 8.93 14.02 4.36
C GLY A 339 9.70 14.70 3.23
N ASP A 340 10.74 14.08 2.69
CA ASP A 340 11.47 14.61 1.53
C ASP A 340 10.65 14.44 0.24
N LEU A 341 10.08 15.56 -0.22
CA LEU A 341 9.25 15.59 -1.41
C LEU A 341 10.02 15.40 -2.72
N ASP A 342 11.34 15.66 -2.74
CA ASP A 342 12.16 15.37 -3.92
C ASP A 342 12.33 13.86 -4.12
N MET A 343 12.41 13.09 -3.01
CA MET A 343 12.40 11.64 -3.06
C MET A 343 11.05 11.09 -3.52
N VAL A 344 9.94 11.69 -3.05
CA VAL A 344 8.58 11.38 -3.53
C VAL A 344 8.47 11.59 -5.05
N ARG A 345 8.96 12.73 -5.54
CA ARG A 345 8.98 13.08 -6.97
C ARG A 345 9.75 12.05 -7.81
N ILE A 346 10.95 11.66 -7.38
CA ILE A 346 11.79 10.67 -8.09
C ILE A 346 11.02 9.36 -8.33
N VAL A 347 10.27 8.89 -7.31
CA VAL A 347 9.47 7.68 -7.45
C VAL A 347 8.25 7.93 -8.33
N ALA A 348 7.53 9.04 -8.12
CA ALA A 348 6.36 9.40 -8.92
C ALA A 348 6.66 9.46 -10.44
N GLU A 349 7.86 9.89 -10.81
CA GLU A 349 8.33 10.00 -12.20
C GLU A 349 8.94 8.71 -12.77
N SER A 350 8.94 7.60 -12.03
CA SER A 350 9.56 6.35 -12.48
C SER A 350 8.78 5.58 -13.54
N GLY A 351 7.53 5.99 -13.82
CA GLY A 351 6.64 5.35 -14.81
C GLY A 351 5.66 4.34 -14.22
N LEU A 352 5.42 4.36 -12.90
CA LEU A 352 4.38 3.56 -12.26
C LEU A 352 2.96 4.00 -12.64
N ASP A 353 1.99 3.12 -12.39
CA ASP A 353 0.57 3.35 -12.74
C ASP A 353 -0.26 3.78 -11.52
N VAL A 354 0.08 3.29 -10.31
CA VAL A 354 -0.59 3.64 -9.04
C VAL A 354 0.42 3.99 -7.97
N TYR A 355 0.34 5.19 -7.42
CA TYR A 355 1.14 5.59 -6.26
C TYR A 355 0.35 5.33 -4.99
N ALA A 356 0.84 4.44 -4.14
CA ALA A 356 0.21 4.15 -2.85
C ALA A 356 1.08 4.64 -1.69
N HIS A 357 0.46 5.30 -0.73
CA HIS A 357 1.08 5.60 0.57
C HIS A 357 0.02 5.52 1.66
N ASN A 358 0.22 4.63 2.63
CA ASN A 358 -0.77 4.38 3.65
C ASN A 358 -0.66 5.37 4.81
N VAL A 359 -1.79 5.98 5.17
CA VAL A 359 -1.92 6.72 6.44
C VAL A 359 -2.04 5.77 7.64
N GLU A 360 -2.48 4.53 7.40
CA GLU A 360 -2.62 3.38 8.32
C GLU A 360 -3.68 3.55 9.41
N THR A 361 -3.83 4.74 9.99
CA THR A 361 -4.81 5.03 11.03
C THR A 361 -5.18 6.52 11.02
N VAL A 362 -6.04 6.94 11.93
CA VAL A 362 -6.48 8.33 12.10
C VAL A 362 -5.38 9.20 12.73
N GLU A 363 -5.50 10.52 12.61
CA GLU A 363 -4.46 11.46 13.04
C GLU A 363 -4.08 11.31 14.53
N ASN A 364 -5.07 11.21 15.41
CA ASN A 364 -4.85 11.09 16.85
C ASN A 364 -4.12 9.80 17.26
N LEU A 365 -4.35 8.70 16.54
CA LEU A 365 -3.72 7.40 16.83
C LEU A 365 -2.35 7.24 16.18
N THR A 366 -2.02 8.05 15.18
CA THR A 366 -0.77 7.95 14.42
C THR A 366 0.48 7.90 15.32
N PRO A 367 0.67 8.77 16.34
CA PRO A 367 1.85 8.72 17.22
C PRO A 367 1.97 7.45 18.07
N TYR A 368 0.86 6.72 18.27
CA TYR A 368 0.81 5.50 19.06
C TYR A 368 0.92 4.24 18.20
N VAL A 369 0.49 4.32 16.94
CA VAL A 369 0.42 3.20 15.99
C VAL A 369 1.67 3.12 15.12
N ARG A 370 2.10 4.26 14.56
CA ARG A 370 3.20 4.35 13.59
C ARG A 370 4.50 4.74 14.30
N ASP A 371 5.62 4.60 13.59
CA ASP A 371 6.89 5.13 14.06
C ASP A 371 6.79 6.65 14.25
N ARG A 372 7.46 7.19 15.27
CA ARG A 372 7.42 8.63 15.61
C ARG A 372 7.81 9.57 14.47
N LYS A 373 8.55 9.07 13.47
CA LYS A 373 8.95 9.84 12.28
C LYS A 373 7.85 9.93 11.23
N ALA A 374 6.85 9.06 11.30
CA ALA A 374 5.73 9.02 10.38
C ALA A 374 4.53 9.76 11.01
N THR A 375 4.12 10.87 10.39
CA THR A 375 2.96 11.65 10.83
C THR A 375 1.83 11.59 9.80
N PHE A 376 0.59 11.76 10.25
CA PHE A 376 -0.58 11.78 9.36
C PHE A 376 -0.45 12.89 8.31
N ARG A 377 -0.04 14.09 8.74
CA ARG A 377 0.17 15.26 7.87
C ARG A 377 1.28 15.06 6.85
N GLN A 378 2.38 14.41 7.24
CA GLN A 378 3.45 14.04 6.30
C GLN A 378 2.93 13.06 5.26
N SER A 379 2.15 12.05 5.66
CA SER A 379 1.53 11.11 4.72
C SER A 379 0.57 11.80 3.73
N LEU A 380 -0.21 12.78 4.18
CA LEU A 380 -1.04 13.59 3.29
C LEU A 380 -0.19 14.40 2.31
N ALA A 381 0.89 15.03 2.79
CA ALA A 381 1.78 15.82 1.94
C ALA A 381 2.45 14.99 0.84
N VAL A 382 2.80 13.72 1.13
CA VAL A 382 3.30 12.77 0.11
C VAL A 382 2.27 12.57 -0.99
N LEU A 383 1.04 12.22 -0.65
CA LEU A 383 -0.04 11.95 -1.61
C LEU A 383 -0.40 13.21 -2.42
N GLU A 384 -0.49 14.35 -1.74
CA GLU A 384 -0.75 15.65 -2.38
C GLU A 384 0.37 16.03 -3.37
N HIS A 385 1.63 15.82 -2.98
CA HIS A 385 2.77 16.14 -3.83
C HIS A 385 2.81 15.28 -5.09
N VAL A 386 2.46 14.00 -4.99
CA VAL A 386 2.35 13.10 -6.17
C VAL A 386 1.34 13.65 -7.18
N LYS A 387 0.15 14.07 -6.71
CA LYS A 387 -0.87 14.70 -7.56
C LYS A 387 -0.37 16.00 -8.20
N LYS A 388 0.40 16.82 -7.46
CA LYS A 388 1.02 18.05 -7.99
C LYS A 388 2.07 17.75 -9.09
N VAL A 389 2.90 16.73 -8.90
CA VAL A 389 3.99 16.37 -9.85
C VAL A 389 3.44 15.74 -11.12
N ARG A 390 2.46 14.84 -11.01
CA ARG A 390 1.93 14.07 -12.15
C ARG A 390 0.70 14.68 -12.80
N GLY A 391 0.10 15.68 -12.18
CA GLY A 391 -1.21 16.21 -12.53
C GLY A 391 -2.33 15.37 -11.89
N GLN A 392 -3.46 16.01 -11.60
CA GLN A 392 -4.59 15.39 -10.89
C GLN A 392 -5.17 14.18 -11.64
N GLU A 393 -5.15 14.21 -12.96
CA GLU A 393 -5.61 13.11 -13.83
C GLU A 393 -4.50 12.14 -14.26
N GLY A 394 -3.23 12.49 -14.01
CA GLY A 394 -2.07 11.81 -14.57
C GLY A 394 -1.57 10.61 -13.77
N ILE A 395 -2.07 10.39 -12.55
CA ILE A 395 -1.74 9.23 -11.72
C ILE A 395 -2.83 8.93 -10.71
N ILE A 396 -3.07 7.64 -10.45
CA ILE A 396 -3.97 7.19 -9.38
C ILE A 396 -3.20 7.17 -8.07
N THR A 397 -3.73 7.82 -7.04
CA THR A 397 -3.22 7.77 -5.67
C THR A 397 -4.07 6.87 -4.78
N LYS A 398 -3.42 6.12 -3.90
CA LYS A 398 -4.07 5.13 -3.06
C LYS A 398 -3.56 5.18 -1.63
N THR A 399 -4.45 4.92 -0.68
CA THR A 399 -4.11 4.79 0.73
C THR A 399 -4.88 3.66 1.41
N SER A 400 -4.51 3.35 2.65
CA SER A 400 -5.17 2.34 3.47
C SER A 400 -5.32 2.84 4.92
N ILE A 401 -6.42 2.44 5.55
CA ILE A 401 -6.71 2.61 6.97
C ILE A 401 -7.01 1.23 7.57
N MET A 402 -6.31 0.87 8.63
CA MET A 402 -6.64 -0.32 9.42
C MET A 402 -7.65 0.05 10.51
N LEU A 403 -8.71 -0.75 10.61
CA LEU A 403 -9.73 -0.60 11.65
C LEU A 403 -9.50 -1.57 12.81
N GLY A 404 -9.97 -1.20 14.00
CA GLY A 404 -9.83 -1.98 15.22
C GLY A 404 -8.63 -1.61 16.10
N LEU A 405 -8.03 -0.44 15.87
CA LEU A 405 -6.92 0.12 16.66
C LEU A 405 -7.38 1.05 17.78
N GLY A 406 -8.69 1.35 17.85
CA GLY A 406 -9.31 2.21 18.85
C GLY A 406 -9.84 3.53 18.28
N GLU A 407 -9.87 3.65 16.96
CA GLU A 407 -10.41 4.80 16.25
C GLU A 407 -11.93 4.91 16.44
N THR A 408 -12.42 6.14 16.48
CA THR A 408 -13.86 6.46 16.51
C THR A 408 -14.40 6.73 15.11
N GLU A 409 -15.72 6.65 14.93
CA GLU A 409 -16.33 6.96 13.63
C GLU A 409 -16.04 8.39 13.16
N ASP A 410 -16.08 9.36 14.08
CA ASP A 410 -15.81 10.77 13.77
C ASP A 410 -14.37 10.98 13.28
N GLU A 411 -13.40 10.29 13.89
CA GLU A 411 -12.00 10.35 13.47
C GLU A 411 -11.78 9.70 12.10
N ILE A 412 -12.47 8.61 11.78
CA ILE A 412 -12.43 7.99 10.45
C ILE A 412 -13.03 8.97 9.43
N TRP A 413 -14.17 9.58 9.75
CA TRP A 413 -14.81 10.58 8.88
C TRP A 413 -13.88 11.76 8.58
N GLU A 414 -13.23 12.29 9.60
CA GLU A 414 -12.28 13.39 9.41
C GLU A 414 -11.08 12.96 8.58
N ALA A 415 -10.53 11.76 8.83
CA ALA A 415 -9.45 11.22 8.02
C ALA A 415 -9.85 11.10 6.54
N LEU A 416 -11.06 10.62 6.24
CA LEU A 416 -11.55 10.53 4.86
C LEU A 416 -11.73 11.89 4.19
N ARG A 417 -12.23 12.89 4.93
CA ARG A 417 -12.34 14.27 4.41
C ARG A 417 -10.96 14.85 4.09
N GLU A 418 -9.99 14.67 4.97
CA GLU A 418 -8.61 15.11 4.74
C GLU A 418 -7.96 14.42 3.53
N LEU A 419 -8.20 13.13 3.36
CA LEU A 419 -7.76 12.38 2.19
C LEU A 419 -8.40 12.90 0.89
N ARG A 420 -9.69 13.25 0.91
CA ARG A 420 -10.36 13.85 -0.25
C ARG A 420 -9.88 15.28 -0.53
N LYS A 421 -9.52 16.07 0.48
CA LYS A 421 -8.95 17.43 0.29
C LYS A 421 -7.66 17.42 -0.53
N VAL A 422 -6.86 16.35 -0.44
CA VAL A 422 -5.63 16.16 -1.25
C VAL A 422 -5.85 15.25 -2.47
N ASP A 423 -7.11 15.02 -2.83
CA ASP A 423 -7.56 14.26 -3.99
C ASP A 423 -7.03 12.82 -4.08
N VAL A 424 -7.12 12.05 -2.98
CA VAL A 424 -6.79 10.62 -2.98
C VAL A 424 -7.86 9.81 -3.69
N ASP A 425 -7.51 9.07 -4.74
CA ASP A 425 -8.49 8.35 -5.57
C ASP A 425 -9.03 7.08 -4.91
N VAL A 426 -8.17 6.33 -4.24
CA VAL A 426 -8.50 4.99 -3.72
C VAL A 426 -8.20 4.90 -2.23
N VAL A 427 -9.16 4.38 -1.47
CA VAL A 427 -8.97 4.05 -0.05
C VAL A 427 -9.28 2.59 0.21
N THR A 428 -8.54 1.96 1.12
CA THR A 428 -8.84 0.59 1.55
C THR A 428 -9.02 0.50 3.06
N PHE A 429 -10.03 -0.25 3.51
CA PHE A 429 -10.27 -0.55 4.92
C PHE A 429 -10.08 -2.03 5.19
N GLY A 430 -9.22 -2.35 6.15
CA GLY A 430 -8.97 -3.73 6.58
C GLY A 430 -8.94 -3.87 8.10
N GLN A 431 -9.25 -5.05 8.63
CA GLN A 431 -9.10 -5.30 10.07
C GLN A 431 -7.61 -5.32 10.44
N TYR A 432 -7.25 -4.57 11.48
CA TYR A 432 -5.98 -4.72 12.16
C TYR A 432 -5.88 -6.13 12.77
N MET A 433 -4.89 -6.89 12.27
CA MET A 433 -4.61 -8.23 12.76
C MET A 433 -3.28 -8.21 13.50
N ARG A 434 -3.36 -8.40 14.81
CA ARG A 434 -2.21 -8.36 15.71
C ARG A 434 -1.20 -9.48 15.37
N PRO A 435 0.03 -9.17 14.91
CA PRO A 435 0.96 -10.20 14.46
C PRO A 435 1.52 -11.06 15.61
N THR A 436 1.84 -10.43 16.74
CA THR A 436 2.33 -11.10 17.95
C THR A 436 1.84 -10.38 19.20
N LYS A 437 1.95 -11.04 20.37
CA LYS A 437 1.60 -10.45 21.68
C LYS A 437 2.43 -9.23 22.07
N ARG A 438 3.48 -8.88 21.33
CA ARG A 438 4.31 -7.68 21.55
C ARG A 438 3.79 -6.44 20.80
N HIS A 439 2.97 -6.64 19.77
CA HIS A 439 2.36 -5.56 18.99
C HIS A 439 1.12 -4.99 19.71
N LEU A 440 0.57 -3.90 19.18
CA LEU A 440 -0.66 -3.29 19.71
C LEU A 440 -1.78 -4.31 19.88
N LYS A 441 -2.62 -4.09 20.89
CA LYS A 441 -3.81 -4.92 21.09
C LYS A 441 -4.83 -4.54 20.02
N VAL A 442 -5.67 -5.51 19.67
CA VAL A 442 -6.87 -5.22 18.90
C VAL A 442 -7.88 -4.66 19.90
N GLU A 443 -8.36 -3.44 19.67
CA GLU A 443 -9.36 -2.78 20.51
C GLU A 443 -10.77 -3.22 20.10
N LYS A 444 -11.01 -3.37 18.79
CA LYS A 444 -12.29 -3.81 18.24
C LYS A 444 -12.11 -4.76 17.06
N TYR A 445 -12.94 -5.81 17.02
CA TYR A 445 -13.13 -6.63 15.82
C TYR A 445 -14.33 -6.08 15.07
N VAL A 446 -14.06 -5.40 13.96
CA VAL A 446 -15.07 -4.74 13.14
C VAL A 446 -15.88 -5.79 12.37
N THR A 447 -17.19 -5.62 12.32
CA THR A 447 -18.08 -6.56 11.63
C THR A 447 -18.06 -6.32 10.12
N PRO A 448 -18.37 -7.33 9.29
CA PRO A 448 -18.54 -7.14 7.85
C PRO A 448 -19.50 -6.01 7.47
N ASP A 449 -20.61 -5.85 8.19
CA ASP A 449 -21.59 -4.78 7.95
C ASP A 449 -20.99 -3.38 8.20
N GLU A 450 -20.15 -3.22 9.22
CA GLU A 450 -19.43 -1.96 9.46
C GLU A 450 -18.43 -1.67 8.33
N PHE A 451 -17.74 -2.70 7.80
CA PHE A 451 -16.89 -2.50 6.62
C PHE A 451 -17.71 -2.07 5.40
N GLU A 452 -18.88 -2.66 5.17
CA GLU A 452 -19.75 -2.28 4.06
C GLU A 452 -20.26 -0.84 4.20
N LEU A 453 -20.61 -0.41 5.42
CA LEU A 453 -20.95 0.97 5.71
C LEU A 453 -19.81 1.93 5.35
N TRP A 454 -18.57 1.61 5.74
CA TRP A 454 -17.40 2.43 5.38
C TRP A 454 -17.11 2.43 3.88
N ARG A 455 -17.38 1.33 3.18
CA ARG A 455 -17.30 1.26 1.72
C ARG A 455 -18.22 2.29 1.08
N GLN A 456 -19.50 2.28 1.47
CA GLN A 456 -20.50 3.19 0.93
C GLN A 456 -20.16 4.65 1.25
N ARG A 457 -19.82 4.96 2.51
CA ARG A 457 -19.43 6.31 2.94
C ARG A 457 -18.23 6.86 2.15
N ALA A 458 -17.23 6.03 1.85
CA ALA A 458 -16.11 6.44 1.02
C ALA A 458 -16.53 6.70 -0.44
N LEU A 459 -17.36 5.85 -1.03
CA LEU A 459 -17.87 6.08 -2.39
C LEU A 459 -18.73 7.35 -2.47
N ASP A 460 -19.58 7.60 -1.47
CA ASP A 460 -20.41 8.81 -1.37
C ASP A 460 -19.57 10.10 -1.26
N LEU A 461 -18.37 10.01 -0.67
CA LEU A 461 -17.39 11.09 -0.61
C LEU A 461 -16.65 11.36 -1.94
N GLY A 462 -16.86 10.52 -2.95
CA GLY A 462 -16.23 10.65 -4.26
C GLY A 462 -14.85 10.02 -4.35
N PHE A 463 -14.51 9.03 -3.53
CA PHE A 463 -13.38 8.15 -3.86
C PHE A 463 -13.72 7.35 -5.12
N LEU A 464 -12.77 7.24 -6.05
CA LEU A 464 -12.94 6.42 -7.26
C LEU A 464 -13.12 4.95 -6.90
N TYR A 465 -12.54 4.49 -5.79
CA TYR A 465 -12.74 3.12 -5.35
C TYR A 465 -12.49 2.95 -3.87
N CYS A 466 -13.25 2.02 -3.29
CA CYS A 466 -13.05 1.60 -1.93
C CYS A 466 -13.11 0.07 -1.83
N ALA A 467 -11.98 -0.55 -1.49
CA ALA A 467 -11.99 -1.95 -1.02
C ALA A 467 -12.13 -1.94 0.51
N SER A 468 -13.22 -2.49 1.01
CA SER A 468 -13.49 -2.54 2.45
C SER A 468 -13.87 -3.96 2.85
N GLY A 469 -13.20 -4.49 3.87
CA GLY A 469 -13.57 -5.80 4.40
C GLY A 469 -12.57 -6.34 5.42
N PRO A 470 -12.96 -7.35 6.21
CA PRO A 470 -12.14 -7.83 7.32
C PRO A 470 -10.73 -8.29 6.90
N LEU A 471 -10.61 -8.97 5.77
CA LEU A 471 -9.34 -9.51 5.26
C LEU A 471 -8.67 -8.61 4.22
N VAL A 472 -9.24 -7.45 3.91
CA VAL A 472 -8.64 -6.52 2.96
C VAL A 472 -7.27 -6.06 3.47
N ARG A 473 -6.34 -5.95 2.53
CA ARG A 473 -5.01 -5.40 2.69
C ARG A 473 -4.80 -4.41 1.55
N SER A 474 -3.86 -3.48 1.71
CA SER A 474 -3.53 -2.51 0.66
C SER A 474 -3.27 -3.20 -0.69
N SER A 475 -2.62 -4.37 -0.71
CA SER A 475 -2.35 -5.13 -1.94
C SER A 475 -3.37 -6.24 -2.27
N TYR A 476 -4.41 -6.44 -1.47
CA TYR A 476 -5.39 -7.51 -1.71
C TYR A 476 -6.25 -7.20 -2.93
N LYS A 477 -6.23 -8.09 -3.93
CA LYS A 477 -6.97 -7.95 -5.21
C LYS A 477 -6.80 -6.58 -5.90
N ALA A 478 -5.63 -5.97 -5.71
CA ALA A 478 -5.34 -4.63 -6.22
C ALA A 478 -5.44 -4.57 -7.75
N GLY A 479 -5.04 -5.63 -8.47
CA GLY A 479 -5.16 -5.69 -9.93
C GLY A 479 -6.60 -5.74 -10.44
N GLU A 480 -7.47 -6.52 -9.81
CA GLU A 480 -8.90 -6.60 -10.16
C GLU A 480 -9.57 -5.25 -9.91
N ALA A 481 -9.35 -4.68 -8.73
CA ALA A 481 -9.82 -3.36 -8.34
C ALA A 481 -9.38 -2.27 -9.32
N PHE A 482 -8.09 -2.22 -9.66
CA PHE A 482 -7.56 -1.21 -10.57
C PHE A 482 -8.16 -1.30 -11.96
N ILE A 483 -8.26 -2.51 -12.52
CA ILE A 483 -8.80 -2.73 -13.86
C ILE A 483 -10.29 -2.34 -13.90
N GLU A 484 -11.08 -2.74 -12.91
CA GLU A 484 -12.48 -2.33 -12.79
C GLU A 484 -12.64 -0.81 -12.74
N ASN A 485 -11.79 -0.12 -11.98
CA ASN A 485 -11.80 1.34 -11.88
C ASN A 485 -11.43 2.06 -13.18
N VAL A 486 -10.37 1.59 -13.86
CA VAL A 486 -9.97 2.15 -15.15
C VAL A 486 -11.08 1.95 -16.19
N LEU A 487 -11.75 0.79 -16.17
CA LEU A 487 -12.88 0.51 -17.05
C LEU A 487 -14.08 1.40 -16.72
N ARG A 488 -14.39 1.62 -15.43
CA ARG A 488 -15.49 2.47 -15.00
C ARG A 488 -15.24 3.94 -15.35
N LYS A 489 -14.03 4.46 -15.07
CA LYS A 489 -13.64 5.83 -15.44
C LYS A 489 -13.75 6.06 -16.95
N ARG A 490 -13.29 5.12 -17.77
CA ARG A 490 -13.45 5.18 -19.23
C ARG A 490 -14.92 5.11 -19.67
N ALA A 491 -15.76 4.38 -18.96
CA ALA A 491 -17.20 4.32 -19.25
C ALA A 491 -17.90 5.64 -18.89
N GLU A 492 -17.55 6.25 -17.75
CA GLU A 492 -18.04 7.55 -17.31
C GLU A 492 -17.58 8.67 -18.27
N GLU A 493 -16.30 8.70 -18.66
CA GLU A 493 -15.76 9.64 -19.67
C GLU A 493 -16.47 9.47 -21.02
N LYS A 494 -16.72 8.23 -21.46
CA LYS A 494 -17.44 7.95 -22.70
C LYS A 494 -18.92 8.34 -22.62
N ALA A 495 -19.56 8.18 -21.46
CA ALA A 495 -20.94 8.62 -21.22
C ALA A 495 -21.04 10.16 -21.21
N MET A 496 -20.10 10.86 -20.58
CA MET A 496 -20.02 12.32 -20.60
C MET A 496 -19.73 12.85 -22.01
N SER A 497 -18.83 12.21 -22.76
CA SER A 497 -18.54 12.52 -24.16
C SER A 497 -19.74 12.26 -25.09
N ALA A 498 -20.53 11.22 -24.85
CA ALA A 498 -21.74 10.94 -25.61
C ALA A 498 -22.86 11.94 -25.28
N SER A 499 -22.97 12.35 -24.02
CA SER A 499 -23.93 13.38 -23.58
C SER A 499 -23.60 14.76 -24.14
N SER A 500 -22.32 15.13 -24.24
CA SER A 500 -21.91 16.41 -24.82
C SER A 500 -22.11 16.46 -26.34
N LEU A 501 -21.86 15.34 -27.05
CA LEU A 501 -22.19 15.22 -28.48
C LEU A 501 -23.71 15.30 -28.74
N GLY A 502 -24.52 14.65 -27.91
CA GLY A 502 -25.98 14.69 -28.02
C GLY A 502 -26.57 16.10 -27.82
N GLN A 503 -25.96 16.90 -26.93
CA GLN A 503 -26.36 18.29 -26.72
C GLN A 503 -25.95 19.21 -27.87
N SER A 504 -24.80 18.98 -28.53
CA SER A 504 -24.42 19.76 -29.72
C SER A 504 -25.31 19.51 -30.92
N VAL A 505 -25.81 18.28 -31.11
CA VAL A 505 -26.69 17.93 -32.25
C VAL A 505 -28.09 18.52 -32.04
N ALA A 506 -28.62 18.51 -30.81
CA ALA A 506 -29.92 19.12 -30.50
C ALA A 506 -29.95 20.65 -30.67
N VAL A 507 -28.80 21.34 -30.51
CA VAL A 507 -28.68 22.78 -30.73
C VAL A 507 -28.56 23.12 -32.23
N GLU A 508 -27.97 22.24 -33.05
CA GLU A 508 -27.94 22.40 -34.52
C GLU A 508 -29.30 22.09 -35.18
N GLU A 509 -30.09 21.14 -34.66
CA GLU A 509 -31.44 20.88 -35.18
C GLU A 509 -32.43 21.99 -34.82
N GLY A 510 -32.38 22.54 -33.59
CA GLY A 510 -33.25 23.65 -33.19
C GLY A 510 -32.97 24.98 -33.91
N SER A 511 -31.77 25.17 -34.46
CA SER A 511 -31.40 26.34 -35.27
C SER A 511 -31.71 26.19 -36.76
N ARG A 512 -32.04 24.97 -37.22
CA ARG A 512 -32.51 24.70 -38.59
C ARG A 512 -34.03 24.77 -38.76
N GLU A 513 -34.79 24.64 -37.68
CA GLU A 513 -36.26 24.80 -37.69
C GLU A 513 -36.72 26.26 -37.52
N SER A 514 -35.79 27.20 -37.35
CA SER A 514 -36.08 28.63 -37.10
C SER A 514 -35.60 29.57 -38.22
N LEU A 515 -35.35 29.06 -39.43
CA LEU A 515 -35.02 29.82 -40.64
C LEU A 515 -36.05 29.66 -41.75
#